data_AF-A0A7W0R636-F1
#
_entry.id   AF-A0A7W0R636-F1
#
_cell.length_a   1.000
_cell.length_b   1.000
_cell.length_c   1.000
_cell.angle_alpha   90.00
_cell.angle_beta   90.00
_cell.angle_gamma   90.00
#
_symmetry.space_group_name_H-M   'P 1'
#
loop_
_entity.id
_entity.type
_entity.pdbx_description
1 polymer ?
#
loop_
_entity_poly.entity_id
_entity_poly.type
_entity_poly.pdbx_seq_one_letter_code
_entity_poly.pdbx_strand_id
1 'polypeptide(L)' 'MQGRTAARRTAAKELARIERQLAKVDARESQLHAELAEHASDFSRVSVLDAQLRELLADKSHLEDDWLKTAADAEAPDR' A
#
# COMPACT_ATOMS: atom_id res chain seq x y z
N MET A 1 -11.67 -32.36 -2.07
CA MET A 1 -11.35 -31.29 -1.09
C MET A 1 -10.01 -30.57 -1.35
N GLN A 2 -9.25 -30.86 -2.42
CA GLN A 2 -7.88 -30.34 -2.61
C GLN A 2 -7.79 -28.87 -3.12
N GLY A 3 -8.80 -28.34 -3.83
CA GLY A 3 -8.77 -26.96 -4.37
C GLY A 3 -8.85 -25.84 -3.30
N ARG A 4 -9.53 -26.09 -2.18
CA ARG A 4 -9.73 -25.09 -1.10
C ARG A 4 -8.44 -24.67 -0.40
N THR A 5 -7.56 -25.62 -0.18
CA THR A 5 -6.26 -25.35 0.47
C THR A 5 -5.33 -24.57 -0.45
N ALA A 6 -5.41 -24.80 -1.77
CA ALA A 6 -4.63 -24.06 -2.75
C ALA A 6 -5.08 -22.59 -2.84
N ALA A 7 -6.39 -22.33 -2.96
CA ALA A 7 -6.95 -20.97 -3.01
C ALA A 7 -6.61 -20.15 -1.77
N ARG A 8 -6.78 -20.73 -0.56
CA ARG A 8 -6.44 -20.05 0.70
C ARG A 8 -4.95 -19.72 0.82
N ARG A 9 -4.06 -20.60 0.33
CA ARG A 9 -2.61 -20.35 0.32
C ARG A 9 -2.23 -19.26 -0.68
N THR A 10 -2.90 -19.20 -1.82
CA THR A 10 -2.69 -18.11 -2.80
C THR A 10 -3.12 -16.77 -2.22
N ALA A 11 -4.33 -16.68 -1.65
CA ALA A 11 -4.80 -15.45 -1.02
C ALA A 11 -3.89 -14.97 0.13
N ALA A 12 -3.41 -15.90 0.97
CA ALA A 12 -2.45 -15.58 2.03
C ALA A 12 -1.10 -15.04 1.49
N LYS A 13 -0.63 -15.55 0.35
CA LYS A 13 0.59 -15.04 -0.29
C LYS A 13 0.41 -13.64 -0.87
N GLU A 14 -0.75 -13.37 -1.47
CA GLU A 14 -1.09 -12.05 -2.01
C GLU A 14 -1.25 -11.02 -0.88
N LEU A 15 -1.96 -11.35 0.21
CA LEU A 15 -2.02 -10.49 1.41
C LEU A 15 -0.63 -10.14 1.94
N ALA A 16 0.23 -11.15 2.13
CA ALA A 16 1.60 -10.92 2.60
C ALA A 16 2.45 -10.10 1.61
N ARG A 17 2.10 -10.10 0.32
CA ARG A 17 2.74 -9.24 -0.69
C ARG A 17 2.27 -7.81 -0.54
N ILE A 18 0.97 -7.58 -0.42
CA ILE A 18 0.37 -6.26 -0.27
C ILE A 18 0.86 -5.60 1.04
N GLU A 19 0.92 -6.35 2.14
CA GLU A 19 1.49 -5.87 3.42
C GLU A 19 2.94 -5.40 3.28
N ARG A 20 3.78 -6.14 2.54
CA ARG A 20 5.16 -5.72 2.25
C ARG A 20 5.23 -4.48 1.36
N GLN A 21 4.25 -4.26 0.49
CA GLN A 21 4.16 -3.05 -0.33
C GLN A 21 3.72 -1.85 0.50
N LEU A 22 2.69 -2.01 1.34
CA LEU A 22 2.24 -1.00 2.30
C LEU A 22 3.39 -0.55 3.22
N ALA A 23 4.15 -1.48 3.79
CA ALA A 23 5.29 -1.13 4.64
C ALA A 23 6.36 -0.30 3.91
N LYS A 24 6.56 -0.51 2.60
CA LYS A 24 7.48 0.30 1.79
C LYS A 24 6.92 1.69 1.51
N VAL A 25 5.62 1.76 1.24
CA VAL A 25 4.89 3.00 1.03
C VAL A 25 4.94 3.86 2.30
N ASP A 26 4.67 3.28 3.47
CA ASP A 26 4.77 3.96 4.78
C ASP A 26 6.18 4.51 5.05
N ALA A 27 7.20 3.72 4.72
CA ALA A 27 8.59 4.17 4.86
C ALA A 27 8.90 5.35 3.92
N ARG A 28 8.40 5.31 2.67
CA ARG A 28 8.59 6.40 1.71
C ARG A 28 7.78 7.64 2.10
N GLU A 29 6.58 7.47 2.64
CA GLU A 29 5.72 8.53 3.14
C GLU A 29 6.43 9.30 4.26
N SER A 30 7.01 8.56 5.22
CA SER A 30 7.80 9.13 6.31
C SER A 30 9.03 9.91 5.80
N GLN A 31 9.72 9.38 4.78
CA GLN A 31 10.85 10.07 4.15
C GLN A 31 10.42 11.36 3.45
N LEU A 32 9.34 11.33 2.67
CA LEU A 32 8.82 12.50 1.98
C LEU A 32 8.38 13.58 2.97
N HIS A 33 7.76 13.21 4.10
CA HIS A 33 7.44 14.15 5.17
C HIS A 33 8.70 14.79 5.78
N ALA A 34 9.77 14.02 5.99
CA ALA A 34 11.04 14.56 6.47
C ALA A 34 11.67 15.52 5.44
N GLU A 35 11.69 15.15 4.15
CA GLU A 35 12.19 16.00 3.06
C GLU A 35 11.37 17.31 2.94
N LEU A 36 10.04 17.24 3.09
CA LEU A 36 9.15 18.40 3.09
C LEU A 36 9.47 19.35 4.26
N ALA A 37 9.70 18.79 5.45
CA ALA A 37 10.05 19.59 6.62
C ALA A 37 11.44 20.23 6.49
N GLU A 38 12.43 19.49 5.96
CA GLU A 38 13.79 19.99 5.70
C GLU A 38 13.80 21.12 4.67
N HIS A 39 13.00 20.98 3.61
CA HIS A 39 12.96 21.94 2.50
C HIS A 39 11.80 22.94 2.58
N ALA A 40 11.16 23.10 3.74
CA ALA A 40 9.92 23.87 3.89
C ALA A 40 9.96 25.33 3.36
N SER A 41 11.15 25.93 3.26
CA SER A 41 11.34 27.29 2.73
C SER A 41 11.60 27.37 1.22
N ASP A 42 11.85 26.23 0.56
CA ASP A 42 11.99 26.13 -0.89
C ASP A 42 10.64 25.69 -1.49
N PHE A 43 9.82 26.69 -1.84
CA PHE A 43 8.48 26.45 -2.39
C PHE A 43 8.49 25.61 -3.68
N SER A 44 9.52 25.73 -4.51
CA SER A 44 9.63 24.94 -5.74
C SER A 44 9.87 23.47 -5.38
N ARG A 45 10.79 23.20 -4.44
CA ARG A 45 11.05 21.84 -3.97
C ARG A 45 9.86 21.25 -3.23
N VAL A 46 9.21 22.01 -2.37
CA VAL A 46 8.03 21.60 -1.61
C VAL A 46 6.89 21.19 -2.55
N SER A 47 6.60 21.96 -3.60
CA SER A 47 5.52 21.60 -4.54
C SER A 47 5.77 20.25 -5.25
N VAL A 48 7.01 19.95 -5.61
CA VAL A 48 7.41 18.68 -6.22
C VAL A 48 7.32 17.53 -5.22
N LEU A 49 7.69 17.75 -3.96
CA LEU A 49 7.58 16.74 -2.91
C LEU A 49 6.12 16.48 -2.50
N ASP A 50 5.28 17.52 -2.46
CA ASP A 50 3.84 17.39 -2.19
C ASP A 50 3.13 16.58 -3.29
N ALA A 51 3.47 16.83 -4.57
CA ALA A 51 2.95 16.05 -5.67
C ALA A 51 3.29 14.54 -5.54
N GLN A 52 4.55 14.23 -5.20
CA GLN A 52 4.97 12.85 -4.94
C GLN A 52 4.25 12.24 -3.74
N LEU A 53 4.05 13.01 -2.67
CA LEU A 53 3.33 12.54 -1.49
C LEU A 53 1.87 12.20 -1.82
N ARG A 54 1.20 13.03 -2.61
CA ARG A 54 -0.18 12.77 -3.04
C ARG A 54 -0.30 11.51 -3.90
N GLU A 55 0.61 11.32 -4.83
CA GLU A 55 0.68 10.11 -5.65
C GLU A 55 0.90 8.87 -4.76
N LEU A 56 1.85 8.95 -3.84
CA LEU A 56 2.14 7.88 -2.90
C LEU A 56 0.93 7.52 -2.00
N LEU A 57 0.19 8.52 -1.52
CA LEU A 57 -1.02 8.30 -0.73
C LEU A 57 -2.16 7.69 -1.56
N ALA A 58 -2.26 8.03 -2.85
CA ALA A 58 -3.22 7.40 -3.75
C ALA A 58 -2.85 5.91 -3.97
N ASP A 59 -1.57 5.61 -4.17
CA ASP A 59 -1.07 4.24 -4.27
C ASP A 59 -1.32 3.45 -2.98
N LYS A 60 -1.11 4.09 -1.82
CA LYS A 60 -1.41 3.50 -0.51
C LYS A 60 -2.88 3.10 -0.39
N SER A 61 -3.79 4.02 -0.72
CA SER A 61 -5.23 3.76 -0.69
C SER A 61 -5.61 2.60 -1.60
N HIS A 62 -5.03 2.50 -2.79
CA HIS A 62 -5.29 1.39 -3.70
C HIS A 62 -4.79 0.05 -3.12
N LEU A 63 -3.61 0.04 -2.51
CA LEU A 63 -3.09 -1.16 -1.83
C LEU A 63 -3.96 -1.56 -0.63
N GLU A 64 -4.50 -0.60 0.12
CA GLU A 64 -5.43 -0.86 1.24
C GLU A 64 -6.74 -1.47 0.73
N ASP A 65 -7.31 -0.94 -0.36
CA ASP A 65 -8.49 -1.48 -1.01
C ASP A 65 -8.26 -2.92 -1.52
N ASP A 66 -7.12 -3.15 -2.18
CA ASP A 66 -6.71 -4.48 -2.65
C ASP A 66 -6.49 -5.44 -1.48
N TRP A 67 -5.93 -4.97 -0.37
CA TRP A 67 -5.76 -5.76 0.85
C TRP A 67 -7.12 -6.18 1.40
N LEU A 68 -8.07 -5.25 1.54
CA LEU A 68 -9.42 -5.51 2.05
C LEU A 68 -10.18 -6.49 1.15
N LYS A 69 -10.09 -6.30 -0.17
CA LYS A 69 -10.70 -7.21 -1.15
C LYS A 69 -10.10 -8.62 -1.06
N THR A 70 -8.77 -8.72 -1.02
CA THR A 70 -8.08 -10.01 -0.94
C THR A 70 -8.37 -10.72 0.38
N ALA A 71 -8.50 -9.98 1.48
CA ALA A 71 -8.88 -10.51 2.79
C ALA A 71 -10.32 -11.04 2.76
N ALA A 72 -11.25 -10.27 2.19
CA ALA A 72 -12.63 -10.69 2.01
C ALA A 72 -12.73 -11.96 1.14
N ASP A 73 -11.98 -12.04 0.04
CA ASP A 73 -11.93 -13.22 -0.83
C ASP A 73 -11.30 -14.44 -0.14
N ALA A 74 -10.39 -14.24 0.82
CA ALA A 74 -9.81 -15.31 1.63
C ALA A 74 -10.80 -15.90 2.66
N GLU A 75 -11.74 -15.08 3.13
CA GLU A 75 -12.76 -15.42 4.11
C GLU A 75 -14.06 -15.95 3.46
N ALA A 76 -14.41 -15.44 2.28
CA ALA A 76 -15.60 -15.84 1.56
C ALA A 76 -15.49 -17.31 1.07
N PRO A 77 -16.43 -18.19 1.43
CA PRO A 77 -16.51 -19.50 0.80
C PRO A 77 -16.88 -19.31 -0.68
N ASP A 78 -16.11 -19.99 -1.55
CA ASP A 78 -16.31 -20.19 -3.01
C ASP A 78 -17.78 -19.95 -3.42
N ARG A 79 -18.08 -18.80 -4.04
CA ARG A 79 -19.43 -18.48 -4.54
C ARG A 79 -19.66 -19.14 -5.89
#